data_AF-A0A069E294-F1
#
_entry.id   AF-A0A069E294-F1
#
_cell.length_a   1.000
_cell.length_b   1.000
_cell.length_c   1.000
_cell.angle_alpha   90.00
_cell.angle_beta   90.00
_cell.angle_gamma   90.00
#
_symmetry.space_group_name_H-M   'P 1'
#
loop_
_entity.id
_entity.type
_entity.pdbx_description
1 polymer ?
#
loop_
_entity_poly.entity_id
_entity_poly.type
_entity_poly.pdbx_seq_one_letter_code
_entity_poly.pdbx_strand_id
1 'polypeptide(L)' 'MPDFSGGEYRPHLVSDEEVNQDYLGVQFVECADPVDFVVDLRVSVQLLYDGVDYSGLVPDSSFTIREGARTVGEGHVVSC' A
#
# COMPACT_ATOMS: atom_id res chain seq x y z
N MET A 1 13.54 -9.38 7.89
CA MET A 1 12.25 -9.31 7.15
C MET A 1 11.56 -8.04 7.62
N PRO A 2 10.98 -7.22 6.74
CA PRO A 2 10.13 -6.13 7.19
C PRO A 2 8.95 -6.71 7.96
N ASP A 3 8.62 -6.11 9.10
CA ASP A 3 7.40 -6.42 9.81
C ASP A 3 6.24 -5.59 9.21
N PHE A 4 5.32 -6.28 8.53
CA PHE A 4 4.13 -5.67 7.93
C PHE A 4 2.96 -5.53 8.90
N SER A 5 3.09 -6.09 10.11
CA SER A 5 2.08 -6.03 11.17
C SER A 5 2.42 -5.04 12.28
N GLY A 6 3.67 -4.61 12.38
CA GLY A 6 4.18 -3.81 13.49
C GLY A 6 4.04 -2.30 13.36
N GLY A 7 3.48 -1.77 12.26
CA GLY A 7 3.37 -0.32 12.05
C GLY A 7 4.66 0.38 11.60
N GLU A 8 5.78 -0.35 11.48
CA GLU A 8 7.08 0.24 11.11
C GLU A 8 7.18 0.51 9.60
N TYR A 9 6.47 -0.25 8.79
CA TYR A 9 6.54 -0.14 7.34
C TYR A 9 5.63 0.98 6.80
N ARG A 10 6.23 1.99 6.15
CA ARG A 10 5.55 3.21 5.67
C ARG A 10 5.89 3.54 4.21
N PRO A 11 5.41 2.75 3.24
CA PRO A 11 5.69 2.97 1.84
C PRO A 11 4.78 4.05 1.22
N HIS A 12 4.95 4.28 -0.08
CA HIS A 12 3.96 4.97 -0.90
C HIS A 12 3.23 3.97 -1.79
N LEU A 13 1.91 4.14 -1.91
CA LEU A 13 1.11 3.50 -2.94
C LEU A 13 1.01 4.46 -4.13
N VAL A 14 1.23 3.95 -5.33
CA VAL A 14 1.08 4.72 -6.57
C VAL A 14 0.08 3.99 -7.45
N SER A 15 -1.01 4.68 -7.82
CA SER A 15 -2.02 4.09 -8.69
C SER A 15 -1.43 3.73 -10.06
N ASP A 16 -1.92 2.65 -10.64
CA ASP A 16 -1.50 2.23 -11.98
C ASP A 16 -2.14 3.08 -13.10
N GLU A 17 -3.05 4.00 -12.76
CA GLU A 17 -3.64 4.90 -13.73
C GLU A 17 -2.62 5.94 -14.23
N GLU A 18 -2.42 6.01 -15.55
CA GLU A 18 -1.40 6.86 -16.17
C GLU A 18 -1.57 8.36 -15.92
N VAL A 19 -2.77 8.79 -15.48
CA VAL A 19 -3.15 10.20 -15.42
C VAL A 19 -2.85 10.83 -14.05
N ASN A 20 -2.63 10.04 -12.99
CA ASN A 20 -2.31 10.56 -11.65
C ASN A 20 -1.46 9.58 -10.83
N GLN A 21 -0.14 9.67 -11.01
CA GLN A 21 0.85 8.92 -10.22
C GLN A 21 1.16 9.63 -8.90
N ASP A 22 0.13 9.86 -8.09
CA ASP A 22 0.32 10.42 -6.75
C ASP A 22 1.01 9.40 -5.85
N TYR A 23 2.02 9.87 -5.10
CA TYR A 23 2.71 9.07 -4.10
C TYR A 23 1.93 9.14 -2.80
N LEU A 24 1.01 8.20 -2.62
CA LEU A 24 0.12 8.14 -1.47
C LEU A 24 0.82 7.44 -0.31
N GLY A 25 1.37 8.23 0.63
CA GLY A 25 2.01 7.69 1.82
C GLY A 25 1.03 6.97 2.74
N VAL A 26 1.34 5.72 3.10
CA VAL A 26 0.53 4.89 3.99
C VAL A 26 1.40 4.22 5.05
N GLN A 27 0.79 3.68 6.10
CA GLN A 27 1.44 2.85 7.12
C GLN A 27 0.76 1.49 7.17
N PHE A 28 1.52 0.41 7.09
CA PHE A 28 0.98 -0.95 7.23
C PHE A 28 0.80 -1.23 8.72
N VAL A 29 -0.41 -1.55 9.16
CA VAL A 29 -0.77 -1.66 10.58
C VAL A 29 -1.21 -3.06 10.99
N GLU A 30 -1.55 -3.91 10.05
CA GLU A 30 -1.96 -5.29 10.31
C GLU A 30 -1.69 -6.14 9.08
N CYS A 31 -1.26 -7.38 9.30
CA CYS A 31 -1.12 -8.40 8.26
C CYS A 31 -1.91 -9.63 8.72
N ALA A 32 -2.97 -9.98 7.98
CA ALA A 32 -3.84 -11.09 8.36
C ALA A 32 -3.19 -12.46 8.10
N ASP A 33 -2.26 -12.50 7.15
CA ASP A 33 -1.63 -13.73 6.69
C ASP A 33 -0.29 -13.99 7.39
N PRO A 34 0.10 -15.26 7.62
CA PRO A 34 1.46 -15.59 8.01
C PRO A 34 2.40 -15.06 6.93
N VAL A 35 3.36 -14.21 7.33
CA VAL A 35 4.26 -13.54 6.39
C VAL A 35 5.20 -14.58 5.75
N ASP A 36 4.79 -15.13 4.62
CA ASP A 36 5.59 -15.98 3.74
C ASP A 36 5.78 -15.26 2.40
N PHE A 37 7.02 -15.15 1.92
CA PHE A 37 7.37 -14.32 0.76
C PHE A 37 6.80 -14.79 -0.60
N VAL A 38 6.04 -15.89 -0.63
CA VAL A 38 5.55 -16.53 -1.86
C VAL A 38 4.03 -16.42 -2.00
N VAL A 39 3.34 -15.82 -1.03
CA VAL A 39 1.89 -15.66 -1.06
C VAL A 39 1.48 -14.19 -1.12
N ASP A 40 0.37 -13.92 -1.78
CA ASP A 40 -0.32 -12.63 -1.66
C ASP A 40 -0.67 -12.40 -0.19
N LEU A 41 -0.34 -11.21 0.33
CA LEU A 41 -0.59 -10.83 1.73
C LEU A 41 -1.74 -9.84 1.80
N ARG A 42 -2.71 -10.10 2.66
CA ARG A 42 -3.75 -9.13 3.01
C ARG A 42 -3.29 -8.28 4.18
N VAL A 43 -3.13 -6.99 3.90
CA VAL A 43 -2.66 -5.99 4.85
C VAL A 43 -3.66 -4.86 5.02
N SER A 44 -3.83 -4.41 6.26
CA SER A 44 -4.56 -3.18 6.58
C SER A 44 -3.57 -2.02 6.59
N VAL A 45 -3.96 -0.91 5.98
CA VAL A 45 -3.14 0.30 5.92
C VAL A 45 -3.84 1.49 6.55
N GLN A 46 -3.06 2.37 7.18
CA GLN A 46 -3.50 3.65 7.69
C GLN A 46 -3.01 4.77 6.77
N LEU A 47 -3.89 5.73 6.47
CA LEU A 47 -3.57 6.93 5.71
C LEU A 47 -2.82 7.93 6.62
N LEU A 48 -1.74 8.53 6.12
CA LEU A 48 -0.80 9.27 6.97
C LEU A 48 -1.01 10.79 7.00
N TYR A 49 -1.51 11.38 5.92
CA TYR A 49 -1.45 12.83 5.73
C TYR A 49 -2.84 13.44 5.55
N ASP A 50 -3.19 14.39 6.43
CA ASP A 50 -4.37 15.22 6.25
C ASP A 50 -4.21 16.12 5.00
N GLY A 51 -5.26 16.19 4.18
CA GLY A 51 -5.28 17.02 2.97
C GLY A 51 -4.66 16.36 1.72
N VAL A 52 -4.15 15.14 1.82
CA VAL A 52 -3.83 14.30 0.65
C VAL A 52 -5.10 13.59 0.19
N ASP A 53 -5.32 13.57 -1.12
CA ASP A 53 -6.47 12.89 -1.72
C ASP A 53 -6.19 11.40 -1.91
N TYR A 54 -6.77 10.58 -1.04
CA TYR A 54 -6.71 9.12 -1.13
C TYR A 54 -7.96 8.51 -1.80
N SER A 55 -8.84 9.32 -2.39
CA SER A 55 -10.11 8.86 -2.96
C SER A 55 -9.95 7.88 -4.13
N GLY A 56 -8.75 7.79 -4.73
CA GLY A 56 -8.42 6.80 -5.74
C GLY A 56 -8.17 5.38 -5.20
N LEU A 57 -7.98 5.22 -3.88
CA LEU A 57 -7.85 3.90 -3.24
C LEU A 57 -9.25 3.33 -2.99
N VAL A 58 -9.85 2.75 -4.03
CA VAL A 58 -11.18 2.14 -4.00
C VAL A 58 -11.07 0.64 -4.31
N PRO A 59 -12.03 -0.20 -3.86
CA PRO A 59 -11.98 -1.63 -4.16
C PRO A 59 -11.76 -1.90 -5.65
N ASP A 60 -10.95 -2.92 -5.94
CA ASP A 60 -10.48 -3.32 -7.27
C ASP A 60 -9.48 -2.36 -7.96
N SER A 61 -9.10 -1.23 -7.34
CA SER A 61 -8.02 -0.38 -7.87
C SER A 61 -6.65 -1.04 -7.63
N SER A 62 -5.85 -1.17 -8.68
CA SER A 62 -4.46 -1.64 -8.61
C SER A 62 -3.48 -0.51 -8.31
N PHE A 63 -2.40 -0.86 -7.63
CA PHE A 63 -1.32 0.05 -7.29
C PHE A 63 0.03 -0.66 -7.21
N THR A 64 1.11 0.12 -7.34
CA THR A 64 2.46 -0.30 -6.98
C THR A 64 2.88 0.23 -5.62
N ILE A 65 3.68 -0.56 -4.90
CA ILE A 65 4.31 -0.18 -3.63
C ILE A 65 5.70 0.37 -3.95
N ARG A 66 5.97 1.60 -3.52
CA ARG A 66 7.19 2.35 -3.84
C ARG A 66 8.01 2.72 -2.61
N GLU A 67 9.31 2.50 -2.71
CA GLU A 67 10.35 2.97 -1.80
C GLU A 67 11.30 3.91 -2.55
N GLY A 68 11.08 5.22 -2.40
CA GLY A 68 11.71 6.21 -3.27
C GLY A 68 11.34 5.94 -4.74
N ALA A 69 12.35 5.81 -5.61
CA ALA A 69 12.13 5.52 -7.03
C ALA A 69 11.87 4.02 -7.34
N ARG A 70 11.99 3.12 -6.36
CA ARG A 70 11.96 1.66 -6.59
C ARG A 70 10.56 1.10 -6.38
N THR A 71 10.08 0.29 -7.33
CA THR A 71 8.96 -0.63 -7.08
C THR A 71 9.47 -1.79 -6.25
N VAL A 72 8.79 -2.07 -5.14
CA VAL A 72 9.13 -3.18 -4.23
C VAL A 72 8.00 -4.19 -4.08
N GLY A 73 6.81 -3.86 -4.59
CA GLY A 73 5.66 -4.74 -4.64
C GLY A 73 4.54 -4.14 -5.47
N GLU A 74 3.48 -4.91 -5.62
CA GLU A 74 2.25 -4.56 -6.31
C GLU A 74 1.06 -5.09 -5.51
N GLY A 75 -0.12 -4.54 -5.74
CA GLY A 75 -1.33 -4.95 -5.03
C GLY A 75 -2.59 -4.31 -5.60
N HIS A 76 -3.72 -4.69 -5.03
CA HIS A 76 -5.00 -4.06 -5.31
C HIS A 76 -5.77 -3.86 -4.00
N VAL A 77 -6.68 -2.90 -4.00
CA VAL A 77 -7.53 -2.61 -2.84
C VAL A 77 -8.65 -3.64 -2.78
N VAL A 78 -8.79 -4.32 -1.65
CA VAL A 78 -9.85 -5.33 -1.44
C VAL A 78 -11.08 -4.73 -0.76
N SER A 79 -10.88 -3.75 0.12
CA SER A 79 -11.93 -3.08 0.90
C SER A 79 -11.40 -1.77 1.48
N CYS A 80 -12.27 -0.77 1.68
CA CYS A 80 -11.95 0.53 2.28
C CYS A 80 -12.82 0.80 3.51
#